data_AF-A0A1F9FQF5-F1
#
_entry.id   AF-A0A1F9FQF5-F1
#
_cell.length_a   1.000
_cell.length_b   1.000
_cell.length_c   1.000
_cell.angle_alpha   90.00
_cell.angle_beta   90.00
_cell.angle_gamma   90.00
#
_symmetry.space_group_name_H-M   'P 1'
#
loop_
_entity.id
_entity.type
_entity.pdbx_description
1 polymer ?
#
loop_
_entity_poly.entity_id
_entity_poly.type
_entity_poly.pdbx_seq_one_letter_code
_entity_poly.pdbx_strand_id
1 'polypeptide(L)'
;MRPICSSIIIMGAVGVIELDRKYLRIMMEAGYVLIGMRRFDDAKKIFEGLSLLSPESEIPIVALGGVSFCEGDFQKAILYYRKALKVDPQSFFAKVYLGEALLFSGKKQEGLDLLEEVKSIDERGPAGHFAQALLEAIEKGFVPKKDAHAKKLRSVH
;
A
#
# COMPACT_ATOMS: atom_id res chain seq x y z
N MET A 1 11.43 -8.90 -37.69
CA MET A 1 11.42 -8.55 -36.25
C MET A 1 10.12 -7.83 -35.96
N ARG A 2 9.16 -8.45 -35.27
CA ARG A 2 7.96 -7.77 -34.77
C ARG A 2 8.28 -7.18 -33.40
N PRO A 3 7.87 -5.94 -33.08
CA PRO A 3 8.06 -5.39 -31.75
C PRO A 3 7.22 -6.22 -30.77
N ILE A 4 7.83 -6.63 -29.67
CA ILE A 4 7.15 -7.30 -28.57
C ILE A 4 6.36 -6.18 -27.86
N CYS A 5 5.08 -6.03 -28.21
CA CYS A 5 4.17 -5.15 -27.50
C CYS A 5 4.20 -5.50 -26.02
N SER A 6 4.57 -4.53 -25.18
CA SER A 6 4.47 -4.61 -23.72
C SER A 6 3.03 -4.37 -23.25
N SER A 7 2.05 -4.95 -23.97
CA SER A 7 0.62 -4.84 -23.71
C SER A 7 0.21 -6.00 -22.82
N ILE A 8 -0.39 -5.74 -21.67
CA ILE A 8 -1.06 -6.77 -20.87
C ILE A 8 -2.41 -7.03 -21.55
N ILE A 9 -2.61 -8.25 -22.05
CA ILE A 9 -3.86 -8.69 -22.67
C ILE A 9 -4.68 -9.46 -21.63
N ILE A 10 -5.80 -8.89 -21.18
CA ILE A 10 -6.76 -9.60 -20.33
C ILE A 10 -8.03 -9.88 -21.15
N MET A 11 -8.38 -11.16 -21.27
CA MET A 11 -9.68 -11.59 -21.82
C MET A 11 -10.76 -11.39 -20.75
N GLY A 12 -11.48 -10.27 -20.83
CA GLY A 12 -12.72 -10.03 -20.08
C GLY A 12 -13.93 -9.98 -21.00
N ALA A 13 -15.15 -10.13 -20.45
CA ALA A 13 -16.44 -10.19 -21.16
C ALA A 13 -16.80 -8.93 -22.00
N VAL A 14 -15.91 -7.93 -22.08
CA VAL A 14 -16.13 -6.64 -22.76
C VAL A 14 -15.03 -6.35 -23.81
N GLY A 15 -14.22 -7.34 -24.18
CA GLY A 15 -13.18 -7.21 -25.21
C GLY A 15 -11.78 -7.04 -24.66
N VAL A 16 -10.78 -7.14 -25.55
CA VAL A 16 -9.36 -7.00 -25.22
C VAL A 16 -9.05 -5.53 -25.01
N ILE A 17 -8.78 -5.15 -23.76
CA ILE A 17 -8.26 -3.82 -23.43
C ILE A 17 -6.73 -3.96 -23.35
N GLU A 18 -6.01 -3.50 -24.37
CA GLU A 18 -4.57 -3.33 -24.29
C GLU A 18 -4.27 -2.05 -23.50
N LEU A 19 -3.95 -2.20 -22.21
CA LEU A 19 -3.44 -1.10 -21.40
C LEU A 19 -1.91 -1.10 -21.45
N ASP A 20 -1.37 -0.04 -22.04
CA ASP A 20 0.05 0.30 -21.91
C ASP A 20 0.40 0.48 -20.43
N ARG A 21 1.55 -0.05 -20.00
CA ARG A 21 2.15 0.16 -18.68
C ARG A 21 2.17 1.65 -18.27
N LYS A 22 2.26 2.55 -19.23
CA LYS A 22 2.14 4.00 -19.01
C LYS A 22 0.77 4.39 -18.42
N TYR A 23 -0.33 3.81 -18.89
CA TYR A 23 -1.67 4.11 -18.35
C TYR A 23 -1.83 3.58 -16.92
N LEU A 24 -1.31 2.38 -16.63
CA LEU A 24 -1.31 1.83 -15.27
C LEU A 24 -0.57 2.76 -14.30
N ARG A 25 0.59 3.29 -14.71
CA ARG A 25 1.35 4.28 -13.94
C ARG A 25 0.57 5.57 -13.70
N ILE A 26 -0.07 6.14 -14.72
CA ILE A 26 -0.87 7.36 -14.58
C ILE A 26 -2.04 7.14 -13.62
N MET A 27 -2.70 5.98 -13.71
CA MET A 27 -3.78 5.63 -12.78
C MET A 27 -3.27 5.47 -11.34
N MET A 28 -2.09 4.88 -11.13
CA MET A 28 -1.45 4.83 -9.80
C MET A 28 -1.21 6.24 -9.25
N GLU A 29 -0.63 7.14 -10.07
CA GLU A 29 -0.36 8.54 -9.69
C GLU A 29 -1.66 9.28 -9.35
N ALA A 30 -2.72 9.10 -10.15
CA ALA A 30 -4.05 9.66 -9.87
C ALA A 30 -4.62 9.15 -8.54
N GLY A 31 -4.48 7.86 -8.25
CA GLY A 31 -4.88 7.28 -6.96
C GLY A 31 -4.15 7.93 -5.77
N TYR A 32 -2.84 8.15 -5.87
CA TYR A 32 -2.08 8.84 -4.82
C TYR A 32 -2.48 10.31 -4.66
N VAL A 33 -2.79 11.01 -5.76
CA VAL A 33 -3.33 12.38 -5.71
C VAL A 33 -4.67 12.40 -4.97
N LEU A 34 -5.55 11.42 -5.23
CA LEU A 34 -6.85 11.29 -4.55
C LEU A 34 -6.68 11.02 -3.04
N ILE A 35 -5.68 10.23 -2.63
CA ILE A 35 -5.31 10.08 -1.21
C ILE A 35 -4.95 11.44 -0.60
N GLY A 36 -4.10 12.23 -1.27
CA GLY A 36 -3.71 13.56 -0.81
C GLY A 36 -4.90 14.54 -0.69
N MET A 37 -5.91 14.37 -1.54
CA MET A 37 -7.17 15.12 -1.48
C MET A 37 -8.18 14.56 -0.45
N ARG A 38 -7.82 13.49 0.30
CA ARG A 38 -8.70 12.75 1.21
C ARG A 38 -9.96 12.17 0.54
N ARG A 39 -9.93 11.97 -0.78
CA ARG A 39 -10.99 11.32 -1.57
C ARG A 39 -10.77 9.81 -1.58
N PHE A 40 -10.87 9.21 -0.39
CA PHE A 40 -10.47 7.81 -0.18
C PHE A 40 -11.32 6.81 -0.97
N ASP A 41 -12.62 7.04 -1.11
CA ASP A 41 -13.50 6.15 -1.88
C ASP A 41 -13.16 6.15 -3.38
N ASP A 42 -12.77 7.31 -3.92
CA ASP A 42 -12.34 7.41 -5.32
C ASP A 42 -10.98 6.76 -5.51
N ALA A 43 -10.05 6.95 -4.57
CA ALA A 43 -8.75 6.29 -4.58
C ALA A 43 -8.89 4.75 -4.54
N LYS A 44 -9.77 4.23 -3.69
CA LYS A 44 -10.08 2.78 -3.61
C LYS A 44 -10.54 2.24 -4.94
N LYS A 45 -11.50 2.88 -5.61
CA LYS A 45 -12.02 2.42 -6.91
C LYS A 45 -10.91 2.31 -7.95
N ILE A 46 -9.99 3.28 -7.99
CA ILE A 46 -8.84 3.25 -8.90
C ILE A 46 -7.92 2.06 -8.58
N PHE A 47 -7.52 1.89 -7.32
CA PHE A 47 -6.61 0.81 -6.94
C PHE A 47 -7.26 -0.58 -7.01
N GLU A 48 -8.56 -0.70 -6.75
CA GLU A 48 -9.33 -1.93 -6.96
C GLU A 48 -9.36 -2.30 -8.44
N GLY A 49 -9.65 -1.34 -9.33
CA GLY A 49 -9.58 -1.54 -10.77
C GLY A 49 -8.17 -1.96 -11.22
N LEU A 50 -7.12 -1.29 -10.72
CA LEU A 50 -5.74 -1.65 -11.01
C LEU A 50 -5.37 -3.05 -10.49
N SER A 51 -5.88 -3.46 -9.33
CA SER A 51 -5.65 -4.81 -8.79
C SER A 51 -6.28 -5.91 -9.64
N LEU A 52 -7.39 -5.62 -10.33
CA LEU A 52 -8.01 -6.53 -11.28
C LEU A 52 -7.26 -6.58 -12.62
N LEU A 53 -6.64 -5.46 -13.01
CA LEU A 53 -5.87 -5.32 -14.24
C LEU A 53 -4.43 -5.83 -14.13
N SER A 54 -3.92 -5.99 -12.91
CA SER A 54 -2.56 -6.47 -12.64
C SER A 54 -2.58 -7.42 -11.43
N PRO A 55 -3.25 -8.58 -11.53
CA PRO A 55 -3.41 -9.52 -10.42
C PRO A 55 -2.08 -10.10 -9.91
N GLU A 56 -1.03 -10.07 -10.74
CA GLU A 56 0.33 -10.48 -10.43
C GLU A 56 1.14 -9.41 -9.68
N SER A 57 0.63 -8.18 -9.59
CA SER A 57 1.30 -7.09 -8.90
C SER A 57 0.67 -6.84 -7.54
N GLU A 58 1.53 -6.78 -6.53
CA GLU A 58 1.16 -6.40 -5.18
C GLU A 58 0.98 -4.88 -5.01
N ILE A 59 1.53 -4.08 -5.93
CA ILE A 59 1.58 -2.60 -5.83
C ILE A 59 0.19 -1.97 -5.63
N PRO A 60 -0.87 -2.29 -6.40
CA PRO A 60 -2.20 -1.74 -6.16
C PRO A 60 -2.78 -2.17 -4.82
N ILE A 61 -2.43 -3.37 -4.34
CA ILE A 61 -2.88 -3.89 -3.03
C ILE A 61 -2.18 -3.13 -1.89
N VAL A 62 -0.89 -2.82 -2.04
CA VAL A 62 -0.16 -1.93 -1.12
C VAL A 62 -0.83 -0.56 -1.10
N ALA A 63 -1.19 0.00 -2.25
CA ALA A 63 -1.87 1.29 -2.30
C ALA A 63 -3.24 1.28 -1.60
N LEU A 64 -4.04 0.20 -1.71
CA LEU A 64 -5.28 0.03 -0.93
C LEU A 64 -5.03 -0.02 0.58
N GLY A 65 -3.91 -0.63 1.01
CA GLY A 65 -3.44 -0.56 2.39
C GLY A 65 -3.12 0.87 2.81
N GLY A 66 -2.45 1.64 1.94
CA GLY A 66 -2.15 3.05 2.14
C GLY A 66 -3.40 3.90 2.29
N VAL A 67 -4.44 3.68 1.47
CA VAL A 67 -5.73 4.36 1.65
C VAL A 67 -6.32 4.07 3.03
N SER A 68 -6.36 2.80 3.43
CA SER A 68 -6.93 2.40 4.73
C SER A 68 -6.14 2.98 5.90
N PHE A 69 -4.81 3.08 5.76
CA PHE A 69 -3.94 3.72 6.73
C PHE A 69 -4.25 5.22 6.87
N CYS A 70 -4.42 5.94 5.75
CA CYS A 70 -4.80 7.35 5.76
C CYS A 70 -6.21 7.60 6.29
N GLU A 71 -7.10 6.62 6.20
CA GLU A 71 -8.43 6.63 6.85
C GLU A 71 -8.37 6.40 8.37
N GLY A 72 -7.21 5.98 8.89
CA GLY A 72 -7.01 5.59 10.29
C GLY A 72 -7.48 4.18 10.61
N ASP A 73 -7.85 3.37 9.61
CA ASP A 73 -8.16 1.96 9.76
C ASP A 73 -6.89 1.10 9.62
N PHE A 74 -6.07 1.16 10.68
CA PHE A 74 -4.79 0.45 10.71
C PHE A 74 -4.95 -1.08 10.64
N GLN A 75 -6.07 -1.63 11.14
CA GLN A 75 -6.33 -3.07 11.04
C GLN A 75 -6.59 -3.48 9.59
N LYS A 76 -7.38 -2.71 8.86
CA LYS A 76 -7.60 -2.96 7.43
C LYS A 76 -6.34 -2.74 6.60
N ALA A 77 -5.53 -1.74 6.94
CA ALA A 77 -4.22 -1.53 6.32
C ALA A 77 -3.32 -2.77 6.47
N ILE A 78 -3.22 -3.32 7.70
CA ILE A 78 -2.47 -4.56 7.97
C ILE A 78 -2.97 -5.72 7.10
N LEU A 79 -4.30 -5.87 6.94
CA LEU A 79 -4.87 -6.93 6.11
C LEU A 79 -4.45 -6.80 4.63
N TYR A 80 -4.49 -5.58 4.09
CA TYR A 80 -4.05 -5.34 2.71
C TYR A 80 -2.55 -5.57 2.54
N TYR A 81 -1.70 -5.08 3.44
CA TYR A 81 -0.26 -5.31 3.32
C TYR A 81 0.10 -6.80 3.43
N ARG A 82 -0.57 -7.55 4.32
CA ARG A 82 -0.43 -9.01 4.36
C ARG A 82 -0.93 -9.69 3.09
N LYS A 83 -1.98 -9.17 2.45
CA LYS A 83 -2.44 -9.65 1.15
C LYS A 83 -1.39 -9.37 0.06
N ALA A 84 -0.79 -8.18 0.06
CA ALA A 84 0.29 -7.83 -0.85
C ALA A 84 1.49 -8.79 -0.70
N LEU A 85 1.89 -9.10 0.53
CA LEU A 85 2.96 -10.07 0.81
C LEU A 85 2.64 -11.52 0.41
N LYS A 86 1.36 -11.86 0.22
CA LYS A 86 0.98 -13.16 -0.38
C LYS A 86 1.18 -13.18 -1.89
N VAL A 87 1.12 -12.02 -2.54
CA VAL A 87 1.37 -11.87 -3.98
C VAL A 87 2.87 -11.78 -4.23
N ASP A 88 3.57 -10.90 -3.51
CA ASP A 88 5.03 -10.82 -3.52
C ASP A 88 5.60 -10.84 -2.09
N PRO A 89 6.11 -11.99 -1.63
CA PRO A 89 6.76 -12.12 -0.32
C PRO A 89 8.05 -11.28 -0.15
N GLN A 90 8.67 -10.82 -1.24
CA GLN A 90 9.89 -10.04 -1.24
C GLN A 90 9.64 -8.52 -1.36
N SER A 91 8.37 -8.08 -1.38
CA SER A 91 8.04 -6.67 -1.49
C SER A 91 8.44 -5.89 -0.24
N PHE A 92 9.58 -5.19 -0.30
CA PHE A 92 10.06 -4.35 0.80
C PHE A 92 9.09 -3.22 1.15
N PHE A 93 8.38 -2.68 0.15
CA PHE A 93 7.32 -1.70 0.36
C PHE A 93 6.19 -2.28 1.20
N ALA A 94 5.69 -3.48 0.86
CA ALA A 94 4.63 -4.10 1.65
C ALA A 94 5.07 -4.40 3.09
N LYS A 95 6.34 -4.80 3.30
CA LYS A 95 6.90 -5.03 4.64
C LYS A 95 7.03 -3.72 5.45
N VAL A 96 7.59 -2.65 4.88
CA VAL A 96 7.78 -1.38 5.62
C VAL A 96 6.44 -0.76 6.01
N TYR A 97 5.47 -0.75 5.09
CA TYR A 97 4.13 -0.22 5.39
C TYR A 97 3.35 -1.11 6.36
N LEU A 98 3.58 -2.43 6.35
CA LEU A 98 3.06 -3.31 7.40
C LEU A 98 3.68 -2.97 8.76
N GLY A 99 4.99 -2.74 8.82
CA GLY A 99 5.69 -2.33 10.04
C GLY A 99 5.11 -1.03 10.61
N GLU A 100 4.95 -0.02 9.76
CA GLU A 100 4.29 1.24 10.11
C GLU A 100 2.86 1.01 10.64
N ALA A 101 2.01 0.27 9.91
CA ALA A 101 0.65 0.01 10.36
C ALA A 101 0.58 -0.77 11.69
N LEU A 102 1.52 -1.69 11.93
CA LEU A 102 1.64 -2.41 13.20
C LEU A 102 1.95 -1.45 14.35
N LEU A 103 2.90 -0.53 14.16
CA LEU A 103 3.22 0.52 15.13
C LEU A 103 1.97 1.34 15.52
N PHE A 104 1.23 1.85 14.53
CA PHE A 104 0.02 2.64 14.75
C PHE A 104 -1.16 1.83 15.32
N SER A 105 -1.23 0.53 15.03
CA SER A 105 -2.23 -0.37 15.62
C SER A 105 -1.94 -0.73 17.09
N GLY A 106 -0.75 -0.38 17.60
CA GLY A 106 -0.30 -0.71 18.95
C GLY A 106 0.47 -2.01 19.08
N LYS A 107 0.72 -2.72 17.98
CA LYS A 107 1.58 -3.92 17.92
C LYS A 107 3.03 -3.48 17.77
N LYS A 108 3.52 -2.72 18.77
CA LYS A 108 4.79 -2.00 18.68
C LYS A 108 5.96 -2.93 18.38
N GLN A 109 6.09 -4.04 19.13
CA GLN A 109 7.23 -4.94 18.96
C GLN A 109 7.24 -5.59 17.57
N GLU A 110 6.11 -6.16 17.13
CA GLU A 110 5.99 -6.73 15.77
C GLU A 110 6.33 -5.72 14.67
N GLY A 111 5.93 -4.45 14.85
CA GLY A 111 6.26 -3.38 13.91
C GLY A 111 7.75 -3.07 13.89
N LEU A 112 8.39 -2.95 15.05
CA LEU A 112 9.82 -2.67 15.16
C LEU A 112 10.68 -3.80 14.57
N ASP A 113 10.35 -5.05 14.89
CA ASP A 113 11.08 -6.21 14.38
C ASP A 113 11.07 -6.25 12.85
N LEU A 114 9.90 -5.96 12.25
CA LEU A 114 9.74 -5.93 10.80
C LEU A 114 10.48 -4.75 10.15
N LEU A 115 10.50 -3.58 10.79
CA LEU A 115 11.25 -2.43 10.29
C LEU A 115 12.76 -2.66 10.35
N GLU A 116 13.26 -3.29 11.42
CA GLU A 116 14.68 -3.68 11.50
C GLU A 116 15.03 -4.72 10.42
N GLU A 117 14.17 -5.70 10.16
CA GLU A 117 14.34 -6.64 9.06
C GLU A 117 14.46 -5.90 7.71
N VAL A 118 13.53 -4.99 7.40
CA VAL A 118 13.56 -4.23 6.14
C VAL A 118 14.81 -3.34 6.04
N LYS A 119 15.20 -2.67 7.13
CA LYS A 119 16.42 -1.86 7.17
C LYS A 119 17.66 -2.69 6.85
N SER A 120 17.76 -3.92 7.36
CA SER A 120 18.89 -4.81 7.09
C SER A 120 18.89 -5.39 5.67
N ILE A 121 17.72 -5.62 5.06
CA ILE A 121 17.65 -6.21 3.72
C ILE A 121 17.75 -5.15 2.62
N ASP A 122 17.15 -3.98 2.82
CA ASP A 122 17.10 -2.87 1.85
C ASP A 122 17.96 -1.68 2.28
N GLU A 123 19.19 -1.93 2.77
CA GLU A 123 20.04 -0.94 3.45
C GLU A 123 20.24 0.39 2.70
N ARG A 124 20.23 0.35 1.36
CA ARG A 124 20.45 1.52 0.49
C ARG A 124 19.25 1.84 -0.40
N GLY A 125 18.13 1.17 -0.17
CA GLY A 125 16.93 1.36 -0.97
C GLY A 125 15.89 2.23 -0.27
N PRO A 126 14.84 2.63 -1.01
CA PRO A 126 13.82 3.53 -0.49
C PRO A 126 13.07 2.97 0.72
N ALA A 127 12.82 1.65 0.75
CA ALA A 127 12.07 1.04 1.85
C ALA A 127 12.93 0.92 3.11
N GLY A 128 14.22 0.60 2.98
CA GLY A 128 15.14 0.58 4.11
C GLY A 128 15.41 1.98 4.68
N HIS A 129 15.57 3.00 3.83
CA HIS A 129 15.65 4.39 4.29
C HIS A 129 14.37 4.83 5.01
N PHE A 130 13.20 4.41 4.53
CA PHE A 130 11.95 4.70 5.21
C PHE A 130 11.84 3.97 6.56
N ALA A 131 12.25 2.69 6.61
CA ALA A 131 12.29 1.92 7.85
C ALA A 131 13.23 2.57 8.88
N GLN A 132 14.42 2.98 8.46
CA GLN A 132 15.37 3.71 9.29
C GLN A 132 14.76 5.00 9.84
N ALA A 133 14.11 5.81 9.00
CA ALA A 133 13.49 7.05 9.44
C ALA A 133 12.39 6.83 10.50
N LEU A 134 11.58 5.77 10.34
CA LEU A 134 10.57 5.39 11.33
C LEU A 134 11.21 4.94 12.66
N LEU A 135 12.25 4.11 12.60
CA LEU A 135 12.97 3.64 13.78
C LEU A 135 13.59 4.81 14.57
N GLU A 136 14.30 5.71 13.88
CA GLU A 136 14.89 6.91 14.49
C GLU A 136 13.82 7.83 15.11
N ALA A 137 12.66 7.97 14.47
CA ALA A 137 11.57 8.76 15.02
C ALA A 137 11.07 8.17 16.34
N ILE A 138 10.89 6.85 16.41
CA ILE A 138 10.47 6.14 17.62
C ILE A 138 11.52 6.28 18.73
N GLU A 139 12.81 6.16 18.42
CA GLU A 139 13.91 6.37 19.36
C GLU A 139 13.93 7.79 19.94
N LYS A 140 13.62 8.80 19.10
CA LYS A 140 13.47 10.21 19.52
C LYS A 140 12.20 10.48 20.32
N GLY A 141 11.43 9.45 20.67
CA GLY A 141 10.24 9.57 21.50
C GLY A 141 8.95 9.86 20.72
N PHE A 142 8.95 9.71 19.39
CA PHE A 142 7.68 9.66 18.66
C PHE A 142 6.88 8.45 19.14
N VAL A 143 5.64 8.71 19.55
CA VAL A 143 4.70 7.66 19.91
C VAL A 143 3.57 7.69 18.89
N PRO A 144 3.45 6.65 18.04
CA PRO A 144 2.33 6.49 17.14
C PRO A 144 1.04 6.54 17.97
N LYS A 145 0.25 7.60 17.78
CA LYS A 145 -1.03 7.71 18.47
C LYS A 145 -1.99 6.71 17.86
N LYS A 146 -2.68 5.95 18.71
CA LYS A 146 -3.75 5.02 18.32
C LYS A 146 -5.02 5.73 17.83
N ASP A 147 -4.97 7.03 17.52
CA ASP A 147 -6.15 7.90 17.46
C ASP A 147 -7.13 7.51 16.34
N ALA A 148 -8.01 6.58 16.71
CA ALA A 148 -9.45 6.58 16.57
C ALA A 148 -10.03 7.39 15.41
N HIS A 149 -10.06 6.80 14.21
CA HIS A 149 -11.25 6.90 13.36
C HIS A 149 -12.11 5.63 13.42
N ALA A 150 -11.96 4.84 14.49
CA ALA A 150 -12.80 3.69 14.79
C ALA A 150 -14.30 4.01 15.04
N LYS A 151 -14.75 5.27 15.01
CA LYS A 151 -16.16 5.63 15.25
C LYS A 151 -16.54 7.02 14.71
N LYS A 152 -16.79 7.14 13.41
CA LYS A 152 -17.73 8.18 12.91
C LYS A 152 -18.63 7.75 11.74
N LEU A 153 -18.83 6.43 11.58
CA LEU A 153 -19.84 5.84 10.68
C LEU A 153 -20.88 4.99 11.44
N ARG A 154 -21.05 5.21 12.75
CA ARG A 154 -22.28 4.84 13.48
C ARG A 154 -22.98 6.13 13.88
N SER A 155 -23.80 6.69 12.98
CA SER A 155 -24.91 7.64 13.22
C SER A 155 -25.06 8.65 12.07
N VAL A 156 -25.46 8.19 10.89
CA VAL A 156 -26.26 9.01 9.96
C VAL A 156 -27.25 8.08 9.26
N HIS A 157 -28.46 8.04 9.83
CA HIS A 157 -29.70 7.33 9.43
C HIS A 157 -29.77 5.84 9.75
#